data_AF-A0A972RTX2-F1
#
_entry.id   AF-A0A972RTX2-F1
#
_cell.length_a   1.000
_cell.length_b   1.000
_cell.length_c   1.000
_cell.angle_alpha   90.00
_cell.angle_beta   90.00
_cell.angle_gamma   90.00
#
_symmetry.space_group_name_H-M   'P 1'
#
loop_
_entity.id
_entity.type
_entity.pdbx_description
1 polymer ?
#
loop_
_entity_poly.entity_id
_entity_poly.type
_entity_poly.pdbx_seq_one_letter_code
_entity_poly.pdbx_strand_id
1 'polypeptide(L)'
;MENLELKILEEVEKLQSFAVKNPLNTSAFWGEWQQVFTRVRLAKIAIKKLKWSGLLTVQQKKEADIKLQTLDEIENYLKELKNIALQTRGFSIFSSADAQQSEDDESDDIDIDDLFL
;
A
#
# COMPACT_ATOMS: atom_id res chain seq x y z
N MET A 1 -27.52 -20.33 -13.67
CA MET A 1 -27.08 -18.92 -13.61
C MET A 1 -26.44 -18.77 -12.23
N GLU A 2 -25.12 -18.62 -12.15
CA GLU A 2 -24.48 -18.36 -10.85
C GLU A 2 -25.01 -17.04 -10.29
N ASN A 3 -25.35 -17.00 -8.99
CA ASN A 3 -25.88 -15.80 -8.37
C ASN A 3 -24.75 -14.75 -8.27
N LEU A 4 -24.91 -13.63 -8.97
CA LEU A 4 -23.96 -12.50 -8.97
C LEU A 4 -23.70 -11.97 -7.54
N GLU A 5 -24.73 -11.97 -6.69
CA GLU A 5 -24.64 -11.51 -5.29
C GLU A 5 -23.68 -12.38 -4.49
N LEU A 6 -23.72 -13.70 -4.69
CA LEU A 6 -22.79 -14.63 -4.02
C LEU A 6 -21.35 -14.38 -4.46
N LYS A 7 -21.10 -14.16 -5.77
CA LYS A 7 -19.76 -13.85 -6.28
C LYS A 7 -19.21 -12.53 -5.73
N ILE A 8 -20.06 -11.51 -5.63
CA ILE A 8 -19.67 -10.23 -5.03
C ILE A 8 -19.31 -10.45 -3.55
N LEU A 9 -20.10 -11.23 -2.82
CA LEU A 9 -19.82 -11.54 -1.42
C LEU A 9 -18.48 -12.26 -1.24
N GLU A 10 -18.19 -13.26 -2.08
CA GLU A 10 -16.91 -13.97 -2.08
C GLU A 10 -15.73 -13.03 -2.34
N GLU A 11 -15.85 -12.07 -3.27
CA GLU A 11 -14.80 -11.08 -3.52
C GLU A 11 -14.63 -10.13 -2.33
N VAL A 12 -15.72 -9.71 -1.68
CA VAL A 12 -15.67 -8.89 -0.47
C VAL A 12 -14.96 -9.63 0.66
N GLU A 13 -15.25 -10.92 0.87
CA GLU A 13 -14.57 -11.73 1.90
C GLU A 13 -13.06 -11.83 1.65
N LYS A 14 -12.64 -11.97 0.39
CA LYS A 14 -11.20 -11.94 0.03
C LYS A 14 -10.58 -10.60 0.41
N LEU A 15 -11.28 -9.48 0.18
CA LEU A 15 -10.81 -8.13 0.51
C LEU A 15 -10.69 -7.88 2.02
N GLN A 16 -11.47 -8.58 2.86
CA GLN A 16 -11.37 -8.45 4.32
C GLN A 16 -9.98 -8.83 4.87
N SER A 17 -9.18 -9.60 4.12
CA SER A 17 -7.79 -9.90 4.48
C SER A 17 -6.86 -8.68 4.45
N PHE A 18 -7.29 -7.58 3.83
CA PHE A 18 -6.59 -6.29 3.76
C PHE A 18 -7.24 -5.21 4.64
N ALA A 19 -8.32 -5.53 5.35
CA ALA A 19 -8.92 -4.60 6.29
C ALA A 19 -8.03 -4.48 7.54
N VAL A 20 -7.75 -3.25 7.96
CA VAL A 20 -7.13 -2.96 9.25
C VAL A 20 -8.23 -2.99 10.31
N LYS A 21 -8.13 -3.92 11.26
CA LYS A 21 -9.18 -4.22 12.25
C LYS A 21 -9.02 -3.43 13.54
N ASN A 22 -7.79 -3.03 13.87
CA ASN A 22 -7.50 -2.28 15.09
C ASN A 22 -8.03 -0.83 14.98
N PRO A 23 -8.62 -0.29 16.06
CA PRO A 23 -9.11 1.09 16.07
C PRO A 23 -7.99 2.11 15.85
N LEU A 24 -8.29 3.17 15.09
CA LEU A 24 -7.33 4.20 14.63
C LEU A 24 -6.50 4.86 15.75
N ASN A 25 -7.08 4.97 16.95
CA ASN A 25 -6.46 5.62 18.11
C ASN A 25 -5.47 4.72 18.87
N THR A 26 -5.36 3.44 18.53
CA THR A 26 -4.47 2.49 19.22
C THR A 26 -3.04 2.53 18.66
N SER A 27 -2.07 2.04 19.44
CA SER A 27 -0.72 1.77 18.91
C SER A 27 -0.70 0.56 17.98
N ALA A 28 -1.56 -0.43 18.25
CA ALA A 28 -1.73 -1.64 17.44
C ALA A 28 -2.15 -1.34 16.00
N PHE A 29 -2.94 -0.27 15.79
CA PHE A 29 -3.31 0.21 14.46
C PHE A 29 -2.10 0.41 13.53
N TRP A 30 -1.06 1.09 13.99
CA TRP A 30 0.10 1.39 13.14
C TRP A 30 0.87 0.13 12.74
N GLY A 31 0.99 -0.82 13.66
CA GLY A 31 1.62 -2.11 13.37
C GLY A 31 0.84 -2.90 12.33
N GLU A 32 -0.48 -3.01 12.50
CA GLU A 32 -1.34 -3.71 11.54
C GLU A 32 -1.38 -2.99 10.19
N TRP A 33 -1.57 -1.67 10.18
CA TRP A 33 -1.55 -0.86 8.97
C TRP A 33 -0.25 -1.05 8.19
N GLN A 34 0.90 -0.96 8.86
CA GLN A 34 2.20 -1.13 8.21
C GLN A 34 2.38 -2.55 7.65
N GLN A 35 1.92 -3.57 8.39
CA GLN A 35 1.99 -4.96 7.94
C GLN A 35 1.16 -5.17 6.67
N VAL A 36 -0.09 -4.69 6.66
CA VAL A 36 -1.00 -4.83 5.50
C VAL A 36 -0.47 -4.01 4.32
N PHE A 37 -0.06 -2.76 4.55
CA PHE A 37 0.48 -1.88 3.51
C PHE A 37 1.75 -2.48 2.87
N THR A 38 2.67 -3.01 3.67
CA THR A 38 3.87 -3.68 3.18
C THR A 38 3.51 -4.90 2.33
N ARG A 39 2.54 -5.73 2.78
CA ARG A 39 2.07 -6.89 2.03
C ARG A 39 1.53 -6.48 0.65
N VAL A 40 0.71 -5.44 0.59
CA VAL A 40 0.17 -4.90 -0.68
C VAL A 40 1.29 -4.47 -1.61
N ARG A 41 2.26 -3.68 -1.11
CA ARG A 41 3.40 -3.22 -1.92
C ARG A 41 4.25 -4.37 -2.43
N LEU A 42 4.57 -5.36 -1.59
CA LEU A 42 5.34 -6.53 -1.98
C LEU A 42 4.59 -7.38 -3.02
N ALA A 43 3.28 -7.56 -2.86
CA ALA A 43 2.45 -8.26 -3.84
C ALA A 43 2.48 -7.56 -5.21
N LYS A 44 2.35 -6.23 -5.24
CA LYS A 44 2.46 -5.45 -6.48
C LYS A 44 3.83 -5.63 -7.15
N ILE A 45 4.91 -5.58 -6.38
CA ILE A 45 6.28 -5.78 -6.90
C ILE A 45 6.42 -7.20 -7.47
N ALA A 46 5.94 -8.21 -6.75
CA ALA A 46 6.00 -9.60 -7.19
C ALA A 46 5.24 -9.82 -8.51
N ILE A 47 4.02 -9.27 -8.63
CA ILE A 47 3.23 -9.37 -9.86
C ILE A 47 3.92 -8.65 -11.02
N LYS A 48 4.46 -7.44 -10.81
CA LYS A 48 5.22 -6.71 -11.84
C LYS A 48 6.43 -7.50 -12.34
N LYS A 49 7.22 -8.07 -11.41
CA LYS A 49 8.36 -8.94 -11.75
C LYS A 49 7.92 -10.18 -12.52
N LEU A 50 6.83 -10.83 -12.10
CA LEU A 50 6.28 -12.00 -12.79
C LEU A 50 5.84 -11.65 -14.22
N LYS A 51 5.20 -10.50 -14.42
CA LYS A 51 4.83 -10.02 -15.77
C LYS A 51 6.05 -9.76 -16.66
N TRP A 52 7.13 -9.20 -16.11
CA TRP A 52 8.38 -8.94 -16.85
C TRP A 52 9.17 -10.20 -17.19
N SER A 53 9.02 -11.29 -16.42
CA SER A 53 9.69 -12.56 -16.70
C SER A 53 9.32 -13.19 -18.05
N GLY A 54 8.21 -12.77 -18.67
CA GLY A 54 7.72 -13.34 -19.92
C GLY A 54 7.07 -14.72 -19.78
N LEU A 55 7.03 -15.30 -18.58
CA LEU A 55 6.55 -16.66 -18.32
C LEU A 55 5.01 -16.80 -18.33
N LEU A 56 4.27 -15.69 -18.36
CA LEU A 56 2.82 -15.68 -18.30
C LEU A 56 2.18 -15.75 -19.69
N THR A 57 1.12 -16.55 -19.81
CA THR A 57 0.23 -16.53 -20.96
C THR A 57 -0.52 -15.19 -21.06
N VAL A 58 -1.11 -14.89 -22.23
CA VAL A 58 -1.90 -13.67 -22.44
C VAL A 58 -3.04 -13.55 -21.41
N GLN A 59 -3.71 -14.67 -21.11
CA GLN A 59 -4.79 -14.69 -20.13
C GLN A 59 -4.30 -14.40 -18.71
N GLN A 60 -3.19 -15.03 -18.31
CA GLN A 60 -2.56 -14.76 -17.01
C GLN A 60 -2.06 -13.33 -16.87
N LYS A 61 -1.59 -12.70 -17.96
CA LYS A 61 -1.21 -11.28 -17.97
C LYS A 61 -2.42 -10.37 -17.69
N LYS A 62 -3.57 -10.64 -18.31
CA LYS A 62 -4.81 -9.90 -18.04
C LYS A 62 -5.28 -10.06 -16.59
N GLU A 63 -5.23 -11.28 -16.06
CA GLU A 63 -5.56 -11.53 -14.65
C GLU A 63 -4.59 -10.81 -13.70
N ALA A 64 -3.30 -10.77 -14.04
CA ALA A 64 -2.29 -10.02 -13.30
C ALA A 64 -2.55 -8.50 -13.34
N ASP A 65 -3.05 -7.97 -14.46
CA ASP A 65 -3.45 -6.55 -14.58
C ASP A 65 -4.65 -6.22 -13.68
N ILE A 66 -5.68 -7.06 -13.67
CA ILE A 66 -6.83 -6.91 -12.78
C ILE A 66 -6.38 -6.93 -11.31
N LYS A 67 -5.52 -7.89 -10.94
CA LYS A 67 -4.97 -7.98 -9.57
C LYS A 67 -4.15 -6.74 -9.19
N LEU A 68 -3.38 -6.19 -10.13
CA LEU A 68 -2.62 -4.96 -9.89
C LEU A 68 -3.57 -3.78 -9.62
N GLN A 69 -4.62 -3.63 -10.42
CA GLN A 69 -5.62 -2.60 -10.22
C GLN A 69 -6.30 -2.71 -8.85
N THR A 70 -6.72 -3.92 -8.46
CA THR A 70 -7.29 -4.14 -7.12
C THR A 70 -6.30 -3.79 -6.01
N LEU A 71 -5.03 -4.15 -6.16
CA LEU A 71 -4.00 -3.79 -5.18
C LEU A 71 -3.72 -2.27 -5.14
N ASP A 72 -3.87 -1.55 -6.26
CA ASP A 72 -3.81 -0.09 -6.31
C ASP A 72 -4.96 0.55 -5.52
N GLU A 73 -6.18 0.04 -5.70
CA GLU A 73 -7.36 0.49 -4.94
C GLU A 73 -7.20 0.23 -3.44
N ILE A 74 -6.71 -0.95 -3.05
CA ILE A 74 -6.40 -1.27 -1.64
C ILE A 74 -5.31 -0.34 -1.08
N GLU A 75 -4.24 -0.07 -1.85
CA GLU A 75 -3.18 0.84 -1.41
C GLU A 75 -3.72 2.25 -1.17
N ASN A 76 -4.59 2.75 -2.04
CA ASN A 76 -5.22 4.06 -1.89
C ASN A 76 -6.12 4.12 -0.65
N TYR A 77 -6.95 3.09 -0.43
CA TYR A 77 -7.73 2.93 0.80
C TYR A 77 -6.84 3.01 2.06
N LEU A 78 -5.70 2.30 2.07
CA LEU A 78 -4.77 2.32 3.21
C LEU A 78 -4.13 3.70 3.41
N LYS A 79 -3.83 4.44 2.33
CA LYS A 79 -3.31 5.82 2.42
C LYS A 79 -4.35 6.77 3.01
N GLU A 80 -5.61 6.68 2.57
CA GLU A 80 -6.71 7.45 3.13
C GLU A 80 -6.90 7.13 4.62
N LEU A 81 -6.87 5.84 4.99
CA LEU A 81 -7.00 5.41 6.37
C LEU A 81 -5.87 5.96 7.25
N LYS A 82 -4.63 5.97 6.76
CA LYS A 82 -3.50 6.61 7.44
C LYS A 82 -3.75 8.11 7.64
N ASN A 83 -4.21 8.81 6.61
CA ASN A 83 -4.46 10.26 6.71
C ASN A 83 -5.53 10.57 7.76
N ILE A 84 -6.62 9.79 7.81
CA ILE A 84 -7.66 9.91 8.84
C ILE A 84 -7.07 9.63 10.24
N ALA A 85 -6.23 8.61 10.38
CA ALA A 85 -5.57 8.28 11.66
C ALA A 85 -4.59 9.36 12.13
N LEU A 86 -3.96 10.10 11.21
CA LEU A 86 -3.11 11.25 11.52
C LEU A 86 -3.93 12.47 11.95
N GLN A 87 -4.99 12.80 11.20
CA GLN A 87 -5.89 13.91 11.51
C GLN A 87 -6.54 13.74 12.89
N THR A 88 -6.96 12.52 13.25
CA THR A 88 -7.52 12.22 14.58
C THR A 88 -6.51 12.38 15.73
N ARG A 89 -5.21 12.28 15.45
CA ARG A 89 -4.12 12.56 16.42
C ARG A 89 -3.69 14.04 16.45
N GLY A 90 -4.37 14.91 15.70
CA GLY A 90 -4.03 16.33 15.62
C GLY A 90 -2.92 16.67 14.62
N PHE A 91 -2.43 15.67 13.86
CA PHE A 91 -1.56 15.92 12.70
C PHE A 91 -2.45 16.34 11.53
N SER A 92 -2.78 17.62 11.45
CA SER A 92 -3.37 18.19 10.25
C SER A 92 -2.29 18.29 9.19
N ILE A 93 -2.33 17.40 8.20
CA ILE A 93 -1.60 17.61 6.95
C ILE A 93 -2.34 18.76 6.27
N PHE A 94 -1.84 19.99 6.44
CA PHE A 94 -2.26 21.08 5.59
C PHE A 94 -2.04 20.63 4.14
N SER A 95 -3.12 20.76 3.36
CA SER A 95 -3.19 20.42 1.95
C SER A 95 -1.95 20.92 1.21
N SER A 96 -1.51 20.16 0.20
CA SER A 96 -0.24 20.22 -0.53
C SER A 96 0.11 21.53 -1.27
N ALA A 97 -0.09 22.70 -0.64
CA ALA A 97 0.38 24.01 -1.11
C ALA A 97 1.59 24.51 -0.30
N ASP A 98 1.78 24.06 0.95
CA ASP A 98 2.87 24.55 1.83
C ASP A 98 4.05 23.57 1.97
N ALA A 99 4.00 22.41 1.32
CA ALA A 99 5.04 21.37 1.43
C ALA A 99 6.24 21.56 0.46
N GLN A 100 6.40 22.73 -0.15
CA GLN A 100 7.55 23.04 -1.01
C GLN A 100 8.68 23.80 -0.31
N GLN A 101 8.70 23.89 1.04
CA GLN A 101 9.67 24.75 1.74
C GLN A 101 10.52 24.08 2.84
N SER A 102 10.68 22.74 2.83
CA SER A 102 11.60 22.10 3.79
C SER A 102 12.30 20.85 3.25
N GLU A 103 12.88 20.93 2.05
CA GLU A 103 13.86 19.94 1.54
C GLU A 103 15.14 20.65 1.09
N ASP A 104 15.63 21.61 1.88
CA ASP A 104 16.89 22.31 1.60
C ASP A 104 17.59 22.66 2.92
N ASP A 105 18.12 21.65 3.60
CA ASP A 105 19.37 21.67 4.39
C ASP A 105 19.46 20.38 5.23
N GLU A 106 20.13 19.38 4.69
CA GLU A 106 21.19 18.64 5.40
C GLU A 106 21.82 17.66 4.39
N SER A 107 22.92 18.13 3.82
CA SER A 107 23.88 17.33 3.08
C SER A 107 24.67 16.50 4.07
N ASP A 108 24.26 15.25 4.29
CA ASP A 108 25.15 14.24 4.86
C ASP A 108 25.73 13.41 3.71
N ASP A 109 26.82 13.94 3.14
CA ASP A 109 27.81 13.17 2.39
C ASP A 109 28.40 12.11 3.34
N ILE A 110 27.80 10.92 3.35
CA ILE A 110 28.39 9.75 4.00
C ILE A 110 29.43 9.17 3.03
N ASP A 111 30.69 9.53 3.27
CA ASP A 111 31.83 8.89 2.62
C ASP A 111 31.91 7.41 3.03
N ILE A 112 31.63 6.53 2.07
CA ILE A 112 31.56 5.06 2.24
C ILE A 112 32.92 4.43 2.58
N ASP A 113 34.02 5.18 2.48
CA ASP A 113 35.39 4.67 2.66
C ASP A 113 35.83 4.50 4.13
N ASP A 114 35.07 5.01 5.10
CA ASP A 114 35.39 4.88 6.54
C ASP A 114 34.81 3.62 7.22
N LEU A 115 34.12 2.75 6.47
CA LEU A 115 33.48 1.53 7.02
C LEU A 115 34.36 0.26 6.95
N PHE A 116 35.59 0.35 6.44
CA PHE A 116 36.49 -0.81 6.29
C PHE A 116 37.95 -0.55 6.69
N LEU A 117 38.18 0.12 7.82
CA LEU A 117 39.48 0.17 8.50
C LEU A 117 39.42 -0.37 9.93
#